data_AF-A0A2T8JCI8-F1
#
_entry.id   AF-A0A2T8JCI8-F1
#
_cell.length_a   1.000
_cell.length_b   1.000
_cell.length_c   1.000
_cell.angle_alpha   90.00
_cell.angle_beta   90.00
_cell.angle_gamma   90.00
#
_symmetry.space_group_name_H-M   'P 1'
#
loop_
_entity.id
_entity.type
_entity.pdbx_description
1 polymer ?
#
loop_
_entity_poly.entity_id
_entity_poly.type
_entity_poly.pdbx_seq_one_letter_code
_entity_poly.pdbx_strand_id
1 'polypeptide(L)'
;MQNTCTRNQGWTGPPRKWCSTSAPNPPGTATAVPLFLFRVTRAPELRQDSPAGGAGRTPRPFGSSSTPHLATRALSYSASPSCWRRMASSSSSPAPAPAGESLRQKRILSSKLYLDVPSSKAPVVYSPAYDISFLGFEKLHPFESAKWGRICRYLTREGHLEKKKLVEPLEACKEDLLVVHTEKYLNSLKSSYRVASIVEVPPVSLVPNWIVHKKLLYPFRKQVGGSILSAKLALERGWSINVGGGFHHCSAEEGGGFCAYADISLCIQFAFVRLNISSVLIIDLDAHQGNGHEKDFANDGRVYILDMYNAGIYPFDFTAKQYIDQKVELVSGTKTDEYLEQLDNALEFLLEHIVCRYAKVDFSPS
;
A
#
# COMPACT_ATOMS: atom_id res chain seq x y z
N MET A 1 -34.57 2.13 -37.06
CA MET A 1 -34.47 3.26 -38.00
C MET A 1 -34.04 4.49 -37.21
N GLN A 2 -32.86 5.02 -37.56
CA GLN A 2 -32.32 6.38 -37.34
C GLN A 2 -32.34 6.97 -35.91
N ASN A 3 -31.18 6.89 -35.25
CA ASN A 3 -30.73 7.86 -34.24
C ASN A 3 -30.09 9.05 -34.99
N THR A 4 -30.63 10.24 -34.81
CA THR A 4 -30.02 11.50 -35.25
C THR A 4 -29.20 12.11 -34.12
N CYS A 5 -27.93 12.35 -34.42
CA CYS A 5 -26.95 13.06 -33.63
C CYS A 5 -27.10 14.58 -33.88
N THR A 6 -27.17 15.39 -32.82
CA THR A 6 -26.96 16.85 -32.93
C THR A 6 -25.97 17.32 -31.88
N ARG A 7 -24.99 18.08 -32.38
CA ARG A 7 -23.80 18.61 -31.71
C ARG A 7 -24.06 20.06 -31.29
N ASN A 8 -23.27 20.51 -30.31
CA ASN A 8 -23.01 21.88 -29.83
C ASN A 8 -24.04 22.54 -28.90
N GLN A 9 -23.61 22.91 -27.68
CA GLN A 9 -23.10 24.26 -27.38
C GLN A 9 -22.27 24.25 -26.09
N GLY A 10 -21.22 25.09 -26.06
CA GLY A 10 -20.29 25.21 -24.94
C GLY A 10 -20.91 25.89 -23.71
N TRP A 11 -20.38 25.53 -22.54
CA TRP A 11 -20.72 26.18 -21.28
C TRP A 11 -19.46 26.44 -20.47
N THR A 12 -19.08 27.71 -20.38
CA THR A 12 -18.03 28.24 -19.49
C THR A 12 -18.69 28.70 -18.20
N GLY A 13 -18.47 27.98 -17.10
CA GLY A 13 -18.92 28.37 -15.75
C GLY A 13 -17.98 27.83 -14.66
N PRO A 14 -17.84 28.52 -13.51
CA PRO A 14 -16.86 28.17 -12.48
C PRO A 14 -17.24 26.87 -11.74
N PRO A 15 -16.29 26.18 -11.09
CA PRO A 15 -16.55 24.89 -10.46
C PRO A 15 -17.52 25.05 -9.29
N ARG A 16 -18.70 24.42 -9.42
CA ARG A 16 -19.70 24.40 -8.35
C ARG A 16 -19.23 23.47 -7.22
N LYS A 17 -19.23 24.01 -6.01
CA LYS A 17 -19.19 23.27 -4.74
C LYS A 17 -20.30 22.21 -4.74
N TRP A 18 -19.95 20.98 -4.38
CA TRP A 18 -20.91 19.90 -4.21
C TRP A 18 -21.92 20.26 -3.11
N CYS A 19 -23.18 20.43 -3.53
CA CYS A 19 -24.34 20.46 -2.66
C CYS A 19 -24.95 19.07 -2.71
N SER A 20 -25.12 18.46 -1.54
CA SER A 20 -25.74 17.16 -1.35
C SER A 20 -27.15 17.16 -1.94
N THR A 21 -27.36 16.41 -3.01
CA THR A 21 -28.70 15.92 -3.37
C THR A 21 -28.67 14.40 -3.23
N SER A 22 -29.48 13.94 -2.29
CA SER A 22 -29.74 12.54 -1.97
C SER A 22 -30.38 11.83 -3.16
N ALA A 23 -29.58 11.05 -3.87
CA ALA A 23 -30.07 9.94 -4.68
C ALA A 23 -29.53 8.63 -4.06
N PRO A 24 -30.37 7.60 -3.86
CA PRO A 24 -29.89 6.32 -3.37
C PRO A 24 -28.97 5.69 -4.43
N ASN A 25 -27.79 5.25 -4.01
CA ASN A 25 -26.88 4.51 -4.87
C ASN A 25 -27.58 3.24 -5.40
N PRO A 26 -27.48 2.92 -6.70
CA PRO A 26 -28.01 1.67 -7.23
C PRO A 26 -27.31 0.47 -6.56
N PRO A 27 -28.02 -0.66 -6.36
CA PRO A 27 -27.44 -1.85 -5.75
C PRO A 27 -26.42 -2.45 -6.73
N GLY A 28 -25.12 -2.31 -6.42
CA GLY A 28 -24.05 -2.86 -7.25
C GLY A 28 -22.73 -2.09 -7.27
N THR A 29 -22.60 -0.94 -6.61
CA THR A 29 -21.28 -0.32 -6.44
C THR A 29 -20.45 -1.14 -5.46
N ALA A 30 -19.59 -2.00 -5.99
CA ALA A 30 -18.54 -2.66 -5.23
C ALA A 30 -17.66 -1.57 -4.59
N THR A 31 -17.85 -1.31 -3.30
CA THR A 31 -16.85 -0.61 -2.51
C THR A 31 -15.68 -1.58 -2.40
N ALA A 32 -14.57 -1.26 -3.09
CA ALA A 32 -13.33 -1.99 -2.92
C ALA A 32 -13.02 -2.10 -1.42
N VAL A 33 -12.72 -3.30 -0.97
CA VAL A 33 -12.16 -3.49 0.37
C VAL A 33 -10.66 -3.46 0.17
N PRO A 34 -9.94 -2.41 0.63
CA PRO A 34 -8.50 -2.46 0.61
C PRO A 34 -8.10 -3.63 1.50
N LEU A 35 -7.58 -4.67 0.87
CA LEU A 35 -7.04 -5.83 1.54
C LEU A 35 -5.54 -5.67 1.53
N PHE A 36 -4.95 -5.39 2.69
CA PHE A 36 -3.52 -5.16 2.75
C PHE A 36 -2.78 -6.50 2.84
N LEU A 37 -2.27 -6.95 1.69
CA LEU A 37 -1.50 -8.18 1.54
C LEU A 37 -0.01 -7.86 1.60
N PHE A 38 0.69 -8.54 2.49
CA PHE A 38 2.14 -8.52 2.56
C PHE A 38 2.69 -9.81 1.98
N ARG A 39 3.71 -9.68 1.14
CA ARG A 39 4.56 -10.78 0.68
C ARG A 39 6.00 -10.37 0.86
N VAL A 40 6.83 -11.28 1.39
CA VAL A 40 8.28 -11.05 1.46
C VAL A 40 8.99 -12.12 0.67
N THR A 41 9.86 -11.69 -0.23
CA THR A 41 10.83 -12.54 -0.92
C THR A 41 12.20 -12.30 -0.31
N ARG A 42 12.85 -13.34 0.20
CA ARG A 42 14.30 -13.25 0.46
C ARG A 42 15.00 -13.16 -0.89
N ALA A 43 16.05 -12.34 -0.97
CA ALA A 43 16.97 -12.42 -2.10
C ALA A 43 17.45 -13.88 -2.24
N PRO A 44 17.53 -14.44 -3.46
CA PRO A 44 18.08 -15.78 -3.62
C PRO A 44 19.49 -15.81 -3.03
N GLU A 45 19.75 -16.72 -2.09
CA GLU A 45 21.12 -17.09 -1.76
C GLU A 45 21.70 -17.70 -3.04
N LEU A 46 22.61 -16.98 -3.68
CA LEU A 46 23.43 -17.56 -4.73
C LEU A 46 24.20 -18.72 -4.10
N ARG A 47 23.90 -19.95 -4.53
CA ARG A 47 24.77 -21.09 -4.26
C ARG A 47 26.16 -20.69 -4.73
N GLN A 48 27.10 -20.58 -3.79
CA GLN A 48 28.51 -20.58 -4.12
C GLN A 48 28.84 -21.98 -4.62
N ASP A 49 28.70 -22.20 -5.92
CA ASP A 49 29.33 -23.34 -6.57
C ASP A 49 30.84 -23.12 -6.42
N SER A 50 31.44 -23.90 -5.50
CA SER A 50 32.88 -23.95 -5.32
C SER A 50 33.52 -24.42 -6.64
N PRO A 51 34.64 -23.82 -7.08
CA PRO A 51 35.26 -24.21 -8.34
C PRO A 51 35.86 -25.60 -8.18
N ALA A 52 35.17 -26.62 -8.68
CA ALA A 52 35.75 -27.93 -8.89
C ALA A 52 36.79 -27.82 -10.03
N GLY A 53 38.00 -28.29 -9.72
CA GLY A 53 39.20 -28.17 -10.53
C GLY A 53 39.07 -28.67 -11.97
N GLY A 54 39.90 -28.08 -12.83
CA GLY A 54 39.89 -28.31 -14.26
C GLY A 54 40.24 -29.73 -14.69
N ALA A 55 39.67 -30.11 -15.83
CA ALA A 55 40.32 -30.96 -16.80
C ALA A 55 39.73 -30.62 -18.18
N GLY A 56 40.59 -30.16 -19.09
CA GLY A 56 40.19 -29.71 -20.42
C GLY A 56 39.63 -30.84 -21.27
N ARG A 57 38.66 -30.49 -22.13
CA ARG A 57 38.34 -31.22 -23.36
C ARG A 57 37.98 -30.25 -24.47
N THR A 58 38.60 -30.52 -25.61
CA THR A 58 38.58 -29.86 -26.91
C THR A 58 37.19 -29.71 -27.54
N PRO A 59 36.95 -28.70 -28.42
CA PRO A 59 35.69 -28.55 -29.14
C PRO A 59 35.64 -29.47 -30.38
N ARG A 60 34.46 -30.00 -30.70
CA ARG A 60 34.12 -30.47 -32.06
C ARG A 60 32.88 -29.75 -32.58
N PRO A 61 32.77 -29.47 -33.89
CA PRO A 61 31.71 -28.65 -34.47
C PRO A 61 30.62 -29.47 -35.19
N PHE A 62 29.61 -28.72 -35.65
CA PHE A 62 28.55 -29.04 -36.62
C PHE A 62 27.21 -29.58 -36.11
N GLY A 63 26.14 -28.93 -36.61
CA GLY A 63 24.77 -29.39 -36.49
C GLY A 63 23.73 -28.31 -36.79
N SER A 64 23.78 -27.71 -37.98
CA SER A 64 22.72 -26.84 -38.53
C SER A 64 21.41 -27.61 -38.69
N SER A 65 20.31 -27.09 -38.16
CA SER A 65 18.99 -27.35 -38.73
C SER A 65 18.07 -26.14 -38.53
N SER A 66 17.44 -25.79 -39.64
CA SER A 66 16.71 -24.57 -39.96
C SER A 66 15.20 -24.75 -39.81
N THR A 67 14.50 -23.60 -39.76
CA THR A 67 13.08 -23.30 -40.05
C THR A 67 12.18 -22.99 -38.85
N PRO A 68 11.12 -22.16 -39.01
CA PRO A 68 11.14 -20.84 -39.63
C PRO A 68 10.48 -19.75 -38.75
N HIS A 69 10.78 -18.50 -39.09
CA HIS A 69 10.27 -17.27 -38.51
C HIS A 69 8.73 -17.15 -38.56
N LEU A 70 8.12 -16.80 -37.43
CA LEU A 70 6.88 -16.04 -37.37
C LEU A 70 7.22 -14.61 -36.97
N ALA A 71 6.96 -13.69 -37.89
CA ALA A 71 7.12 -12.26 -37.70
C ALA A 71 5.93 -11.70 -36.90
N THR A 72 6.16 -11.31 -35.65
CA THR A 72 5.28 -10.41 -34.92
C THR A 72 5.80 -8.98 -35.07
N ARG A 73 4.95 -8.13 -35.66
CA ARG A 73 5.12 -6.68 -35.73
C ARG A 73 5.18 -6.11 -34.31
N ALA A 74 6.37 -5.76 -33.85
CA ALA A 74 6.54 -4.87 -32.71
C ALA A 74 6.17 -3.44 -33.14
N LEU A 75 5.12 -2.90 -32.52
CA LEU A 75 4.85 -1.46 -32.53
C LEU A 75 5.90 -0.80 -31.64
N SER A 76 6.81 -0.07 -32.26
CA SER A 76 7.87 0.68 -31.60
C SER A 76 7.29 1.86 -30.81
N TYR A 77 7.17 1.73 -29.49
CA TYR A 77 7.10 2.89 -28.60
C TYR A 77 8.53 3.40 -28.36
N SER A 78 8.84 4.52 -28.99
CA SER A 78 10.05 5.31 -28.74
C SER A 78 9.91 6.01 -27.38
N ALA A 79 10.37 5.36 -26.31
CA ALA A 79 10.65 6.01 -25.04
C ALA A 79 12.17 6.29 -24.98
N SER A 80 12.53 7.56 -25.14
CA SER A 80 13.90 8.05 -25.05
C SER A 80 14.47 7.80 -23.65
N PRO A 81 15.60 7.08 -23.47
CA PRO A 81 16.22 6.88 -22.18
C PRO A 81 17.10 8.10 -21.86
N SER A 82 16.48 9.19 -21.41
CA SER A 82 17.21 10.41 -21.05
C SER A 82 16.77 10.98 -19.71
N CYS A 83 17.09 10.26 -18.62
CA CYS A 83 17.25 10.73 -17.24
C CYS A 83 17.37 9.45 -16.38
N TRP A 84 18.39 9.12 -15.59
CA TRP A 84 19.17 9.93 -14.67
C TRP A 84 20.56 9.29 -14.46
N ARG A 85 21.60 10.12 -14.53
CA ARG A 85 22.91 9.88 -13.95
C ARG A 85 22.87 10.52 -12.56
N ARG A 86 22.45 9.79 -11.52
CA ARG A 86 22.68 10.21 -10.11
C ARG A 86 24.01 9.63 -9.66
N MET A 87 24.90 10.52 -9.25
CA MET A 87 26.28 10.21 -8.86
C MET A 87 26.32 9.11 -7.80
N ALA A 88 27.01 8.03 -8.12
CA ALA A 88 27.60 7.14 -7.14
C ALA A 88 28.97 7.72 -6.73
N SER A 89 29.07 8.21 -5.51
CA SER A 89 30.30 8.43 -4.73
C SER A 89 29.84 8.90 -3.35
N SER A 90 30.34 8.45 -2.20
CA SER A 90 31.61 7.81 -1.84
C SER A 90 31.40 7.10 -0.49
N SER A 91 32.18 6.07 -0.21
CA SER A 91 32.26 5.44 1.11
C SER A 91 32.67 6.47 2.18
N SER A 92 31.71 6.90 2.99
CA SER A 92 31.96 7.62 4.24
C SER A 92 31.36 6.80 5.38
N SER A 93 32.15 6.58 6.44
CA SER A 93 31.68 6.00 7.70
C SER A 93 30.35 6.64 8.14
N PRO A 94 29.41 5.88 8.73
CA PRO A 94 28.09 6.41 9.04
C PRO A 94 28.22 7.57 10.02
N ALA A 95 27.80 8.75 9.58
CA ALA A 95 27.60 9.89 10.47
C ALA A 95 26.61 9.49 11.58
N PRO A 96 26.76 9.98 12.81
CA PRO A 96 25.78 9.70 13.86
C PRO A 96 24.39 10.13 13.38
N ALA A 97 23.44 9.20 13.41
CA ALA A 97 22.09 9.43 12.95
C ALA A 97 21.53 10.70 13.64
N PRO A 98 20.89 11.63 12.91
CA PRO A 98 20.31 12.83 13.49
C PRO A 98 19.43 12.45 14.68
N ALA A 99 19.43 13.26 15.74
CA ALA A 99 18.81 12.91 17.02
C ALA A 99 17.36 12.35 16.91
N GLY A 100 16.59 12.81 15.91
CA GLY A 100 15.25 12.31 15.59
C GLY A 100 15.20 10.85 15.10
N GLU A 101 16.18 10.40 14.32
CA GLU A 101 16.29 9.00 13.86
C GLU A 101 16.61 8.06 15.03
N SER A 102 17.45 8.53 15.96
CA SER A 102 17.76 7.78 17.19
C SER A 102 16.53 7.60 18.09
N LEU A 103 15.62 8.60 18.15
CA LEU A 103 14.39 8.52 18.94
C LEU A 103 13.34 7.61 18.27
N ARG A 104 13.18 7.72 16.95
CA ARG A 104 12.31 6.84 16.16
C ARG A 104 12.70 5.39 16.36
N GLN A 105 13.99 5.07 16.23
CA GLN A 105 14.49 3.71 16.42
C GLN A 105 14.21 3.20 17.85
N LYS A 106 14.42 4.02 18.88
CA LYS A 106 14.09 3.67 20.27
C LYS A 106 12.60 3.34 20.46
N ARG A 107 11.69 4.14 19.88
CA ARG A 107 10.24 3.89 19.91
C ARG A 107 9.88 2.56 19.26
N ILE A 108 10.45 2.29 18.09
CA ILE A 108 10.21 1.03 17.37
C ILE A 108 10.73 -0.17 18.19
N LEU A 109 11.93 -0.07 18.76
CA LEU A 109 12.56 -1.16 19.51
C LEU A 109 11.86 -1.45 20.84
N SER A 110 11.25 -0.45 21.48
CA SER A 110 10.49 -0.60 22.73
C SER A 110 9.03 -1.03 22.53
N SER A 111 8.53 -0.96 21.30
CA SER A 111 7.16 -1.34 20.95
C SER A 111 6.86 -2.81 21.21
N LYS A 112 5.60 -3.11 21.53
CA LYS A 112 5.09 -4.46 21.80
C LYS A 112 4.25 -5.02 20.65
N LEU A 113 4.12 -4.30 19.54
CA LEU A 113 3.22 -4.67 18.44
C LEU A 113 3.64 -5.96 17.70
N TYR A 114 4.90 -6.37 17.84
CA TYR A 114 5.35 -7.69 17.38
C TYR A 114 5.13 -8.73 18.47
N LEU A 115 4.20 -9.62 18.20
CA LEU A 115 3.86 -10.76 19.06
C LEU A 115 4.38 -12.06 18.46
N ASP A 116 4.63 -13.02 19.34
CA ASP A 116 4.85 -14.41 18.96
C ASP A 116 3.50 -15.06 18.64
N VAL A 117 3.36 -15.53 17.40
CA VAL A 117 2.11 -16.10 16.90
C VAL A 117 2.34 -17.60 16.64
N PRO A 118 1.57 -18.50 17.29
CA PRO A 118 1.70 -19.93 17.08
C PRO A 118 1.55 -20.33 15.61
N SER A 119 2.28 -21.36 15.18
CA SER A 119 2.22 -21.90 13.81
C SER A 119 0.84 -22.45 13.44
N SER A 120 0.01 -22.80 14.44
CA SER A 120 -1.36 -23.26 14.24
C SER A 120 -2.34 -22.17 13.78
N LYS A 121 -1.98 -20.89 13.92
CA LYS A 121 -2.76 -19.75 13.42
C LYS A 121 -2.48 -19.50 11.94
N ALA A 122 -3.48 -19.09 11.17
CA ALA A 122 -3.29 -18.60 9.81
C ALA A 122 -2.67 -17.18 9.85
N PRO A 123 -1.88 -16.76 8.85
CA PRO A 123 -1.36 -15.38 8.78
C PRO A 123 -2.45 -14.40 8.28
N VAL A 124 -3.59 -14.40 8.98
CA VAL A 124 -4.72 -13.51 8.73
C VAL A 124 -5.02 -12.78 10.03
N VAL A 125 -4.79 -11.48 10.03
CA VAL A 125 -4.89 -10.61 11.19
C VAL A 125 -6.23 -9.90 11.18
N TYR A 126 -6.99 -10.06 12.26
CA TYR A 126 -8.29 -9.45 12.47
C TYR A 126 -8.62 -9.38 13.96
N SER A 127 -9.24 -8.27 14.39
CA SER A 127 -9.91 -8.19 15.68
C SER A 127 -11.39 -7.88 15.47
N PRO A 128 -12.32 -8.47 16.25
CA PRO A 128 -13.71 -8.02 16.30
C PRO A 128 -13.87 -6.52 16.56
N ALA A 129 -12.88 -5.89 17.19
CA ALA A 129 -12.84 -4.45 17.44
C ALA A 129 -12.65 -3.61 16.17
N TYR A 130 -12.33 -4.19 15.01
CA TYR A 130 -12.21 -3.45 13.76
C TYR A 130 -13.55 -2.87 13.32
N ASP A 131 -14.63 -3.61 13.55
CA ASP A 131 -15.97 -3.16 13.17
C ASP A 131 -16.36 -1.94 14.04
N ILE A 132 -16.57 -0.80 13.38
CA ILE A 132 -17.00 0.45 14.01
C ILE A 132 -18.53 0.52 13.90
N SER A 133 -19.20 0.53 15.04
CA SER A 133 -20.64 0.76 15.13
C SER A 133 -20.94 1.63 16.34
N PHE A 134 -21.60 2.77 16.14
CA PHE A 134 -22.00 3.65 17.23
C PHE A 134 -23.09 4.62 16.78
N LEU A 135 -24.21 4.65 17.53
CA LEU A 135 -25.36 5.56 17.30
C LEU A 135 -25.93 5.56 15.87
N GLY A 136 -25.76 4.49 15.09
CA GLY A 136 -26.24 4.46 13.71
C GLY A 136 -25.36 5.23 12.72
N PHE A 137 -24.25 5.83 13.17
CA PHE A 137 -23.34 6.57 12.29
C PHE A 137 -22.72 5.68 11.20
N GLU A 138 -22.64 4.37 11.43
CA GLU A 138 -22.21 3.40 10.42
C GLU A 138 -23.08 3.44 9.15
N LYS A 139 -24.34 3.92 9.24
CA LYS A 139 -25.26 4.02 8.10
C LYS A 139 -25.11 5.33 7.31
N LEU A 140 -24.41 6.31 7.88
CA LEU A 140 -24.22 7.64 7.28
C LEU A 140 -22.91 7.77 6.52
N HIS A 141 -22.06 6.75 6.58
CA HIS A 141 -20.81 6.70 5.86
C HIS A 141 -20.96 5.85 4.60
N PRO A 142 -20.44 6.28 3.43
CA PRO A 142 -20.42 5.45 2.22
C PRO A 142 -19.59 4.17 2.36
N PHE A 143 -18.75 4.09 3.39
CA PHE A 143 -17.87 2.97 3.69
C PHE A 143 -18.50 2.16 4.81
N GLU A 144 -18.82 0.90 4.53
CA GLU A 144 -19.46 0.07 5.52
C GLU A 144 -18.48 -0.35 6.61
N SER A 145 -18.61 0.29 7.76
CA SER A 145 -17.65 0.22 8.85
C SER A 145 -17.67 -1.10 9.64
N ALA A 146 -18.49 -2.07 9.23
CA ALA A 146 -18.52 -3.45 9.72
C ALA A 146 -18.13 -4.48 8.64
N LYS A 147 -17.51 -4.04 7.53
CA LYS A 147 -17.13 -4.92 6.41
C LYS A 147 -16.08 -5.97 6.78
N TRP A 148 -15.17 -5.65 7.68
CA TRP A 148 -14.07 -6.54 8.07
C TRP A 148 -14.57 -7.81 8.75
N GLY A 149 -15.52 -7.67 9.69
CA GLY A 149 -16.19 -8.81 10.28
C GLY A 149 -17.01 -9.61 9.28
N ARG A 150 -17.61 -8.96 8.26
CA ARG A 150 -18.33 -9.68 7.20
C ARG A 150 -17.41 -10.52 6.33
N ILE A 151 -16.22 -10.03 5.97
CA ILE A 151 -15.20 -10.81 5.24
C ILE A 151 -14.83 -12.05 6.05
N CYS A 152 -14.51 -11.88 7.34
CA CYS A 152 -14.13 -13.01 8.19
C CYS A 152 -15.27 -14.02 8.35
N ARG A 153 -16.52 -13.55 8.52
CA ARG A 153 -17.70 -14.42 8.60
C ARG A 153 -17.94 -15.17 7.30
N TYR A 154 -17.80 -14.51 6.15
CA TYR A 154 -17.93 -15.12 4.84
C TYR A 154 -16.89 -16.23 4.66
N LEU A 155 -15.60 -15.92 4.84
CA LEU A 155 -14.51 -16.91 4.72
C LEU A 155 -14.66 -18.08 5.69
N THR A 156 -15.22 -17.83 6.89
CA THR A 156 -15.50 -18.90 7.86
C THR A 156 -16.66 -19.79 7.40
N ARG A 157 -17.73 -19.20 6.88
CA ARG A 157 -18.90 -19.93 6.38
C ARG A 157 -18.56 -20.79 5.18
N GLU A 158 -17.75 -20.29 4.26
CA GLU A 158 -17.29 -21.02 3.06
C GLU A 158 -16.18 -22.05 3.38
N GLY A 159 -15.75 -22.16 4.64
CA GLY A 159 -14.73 -23.14 5.05
C GLY A 159 -13.29 -22.78 4.69
N HIS A 160 -13.04 -21.58 4.16
CA HIS A 160 -11.69 -21.11 3.81
C HIS A 160 -10.86 -20.67 5.02
N LEU A 161 -11.49 -20.31 6.14
CA LEU A 161 -10.81 -19.81 7.32
C LEU A 161 -11.53 -20.21 8.60
N GLU A 162 -10.85 -20.90 9.52
CA GLU A 162 -11.42 -21.15 10.84
C GLU A 162 -11.27 -19.93 11.75
N LYS A 163 -12.35 -19.49 12.41
CA LYS A 163 -12.31 -18.35 13.34
C LYS A 163 -11.21 -18.45 14.40
N LYS A 164 -10.94 -19.65 14.93
CA LYS A 164 -9.87 -19.89 15.91
C LYS A 164 -8.46 -19.73 15.34
N LYS A 165 -8.30 -19.75 14.01
CA LYS A 165 -7.01 -19.57 13.31
C LYS A 165 -6.67 -18.10 13.03
N LEU A 166 -7.61 -17.16 13.22
CA LEU A 166 -7.35 -15.73 13.14
C LEU A 166 -6.35 -15.26 14.20
N VAL A 167 -5.52 -14.29 13.83
CA VAL A 167 -4.56 -13.62 14.71
C VAL A 167 -5.13 -12.29 15.15
N GLU A 168 -5.18 -12.06 16.45
CA GLU A 168 -5.65 -10.79 17.00
C GLU A 168 -4.47 -9.87 17.31
N PRO A 169 -4.44 -8.62 16.78
CA PRO A 169 -3.34 -7.70 17.02
C PRO A 169 -3.52 -6.86 18.29
N LEU A 170 -2.43 -6.26 18.74
CA LEU A 170 -2.45 -5.22 19.77
C LEU A 170 -2.88 -3.86 19.19
N GLU A 171 -3.34 -2.97 20.07
CA GLU A 171 -3.56 -1.55 19.72
C GLU A 171 -2.22 -0.82 19.65
N ALA A 172 -2.00 -0.03 18.59
CA ALA A 172 -0.88 0.91 18.53
C ALA A 172 -1.04 2.02 19.58
N CYS A 173 -0.07 2.15 20.47
CA CYS A 173 -0.05 3.22 21.47
C CYS A 173 0.47 4.52 20.86
N LYS A 174 0.43 5.61 21.63
CA LYS A 174 0.91 6.92 21.17
C LYS A 174 2.37 6.89 20.70
N GLU A 175 3.26 6.21 21.43
CA GLU A 175 4.67 6.11 21.05
C GLU A 175 4.87 5.34 19.74
N ASP A 176 4.04 4.33 19.47
CA ASP A 176 4.06 3.62 18.19
C ASP A 176 3.66 4.57 17.06
N LEU A 177 2.60 5.35 17.25
CA LEU A 177 2.11 6.30 16.24
C LEU A 177 3.12 7.42 15.95
N LEU A 178 3.87 7.85 16.96
CA LEU A 178 4.91 8.88 16.85
C LEU A 178 6.19 8.43 16.11
N VAL A 179 6.22 7.19 15.62
CA VAL A 179 7.26 6.73 14.69
C VAL A 179 7.16 7.45 13.35
N VAL A 180 5.93 7.70 12.88
CA VAL A 180 5.62 8.40 11.63
C VAL A 180 4.93 9.73 11.91
N HIS A 181 3.89 9.73 12.74
CA HIS A 181 3.08 10.92 12.93
C HIS A 181 3.76 11.99 13.78
N THR A 182 3.47 13.25 13.45
CA THR A 182 3.88 14.37 14.30
C THR A 182 3.00 14.48 15.53
N GLU A 183 3.55 15.01 16.63
CA GLU A 183 2.78 15.34 17.82
C GLU A 183 1.66 16.34 17.51
N LYS A 184 1.93 17.29 16.61
CA LYS A 184 0.93 18.27 16.16
C LYS A 184 -0.28 17.58 15.54
N TYR A 185 -0.05 16.64 14.62
CA TYR A 185 -1.12 15.87 14.00
C TYR A 185 -1.89 15.03 15.02
N LEU A 186 -1.21 14.25 15.86
CA LEU A 186 -1.88 13.41 16.86
C LEU A 186 -2.68 14.24 17.87
N ASN A 187 -2.18 15.43 18.25
CA ASN A 187 -2.93 16.35 19.11
C ASN A 187 -4.17 16.93 18.43
N SER A 188 -4.17 17.08 17.09
CA SER A 188 -5.35 17.56 16.35
C SER A 188 -6.54 16.59 16.45
N LEU A 189 -6.29 15.29 16.64
CA LEU A 189 -7.33 14.26 16.79
C LEU A 189 -8.13 14.38 18.11
N LYS A 190 -7.63 15.19 19.06
CA LYS A 190 -8.39 15.57 20.28
C LYS A 190 -9.60 16.47 19.97
N SER A 191 -9.77 16.89 18.72
CA SER A 191 -10.95 17.60 18.22
C SER A 191 -11.86 16.64 17.45
N SER A 192 -13.09 16.45 17.93
CA SER A 192 -14.10 15.66 17.18
C SER A 192 -14.41 16.25 15.81
N TYR A 193 -14.31 17.57 15.65
CA TYR A 193 -14.45 18.23 14.35
C TYR A 193 -13.36 17.76 13.36
N ARG A 194 -12.10 17.74 13.79
CA ARG A 194 -10.99 17.25 12.96
C ARG A 194 -11.20 15.80 12.54
N VAL A 195 -11.57 14.94 13.49
CA VAL A 195 -11.84 13.53 13.20
C VAL A 195 -13.01 13.40 12.21
N ALA A 196 -14.09 14.15 12.41
CA ALA A 196 -15.25 14.15 11.52
C ALA A 196 -14.92 14.56 10.08
N SER A 197 -14.00 15.52 9.90
CA SER A 197 -13.51 15.89 8.57
C SER A 197 -12.68 14.76 7.93
N ILE A 198 -11.80 14.11 8.70
CA ILE A 198 -10.94 13.02 8.20
C ILE A 198 -11.78 11.82 7.75
N VAL A 199 -12.80 11.45 8.54
CA VAL A 199 -13.69 10.32 8.21
C VAL A 199 -14.89 10.72 7.36
N GLU A 200 -15.00 11.98 6.97
CA GLU A 200 -16.11 12.55 6.21
C GLU A 200 -17.50 12.19 6.75
N VAL A 201 -17.64 12.11 8.08
CA VAL A 201 -18.93 11.92 8.76
C VAL A 201 -19.19 13.17 9.62
N PRO A 202 -19.79 14.24 9.06
CA PRO A 202 -19.99 15.50 9.77
C PRO A 202 -20.65 15.37 11.16
N PRO A 203 -21.65 14.47 11.38
CA PRO A 203 -22.23 14.30 12.69
C PRO A 203 -21.27 13.83 13.81
N VAL A 204 -20.14 13.21 13.46
CA VAL A 204 -19.09 12.85 14.44
C VAL A 204 -18.56 14.09 15.17
N SER A 205 -18.63 15.27 14.55
CA SER A 205 -18.18 16.54 15.15
C SER A 205 -18.93 16.90 16.43
N LEU A 206 -20.16 16.42 16.59
CA LEU A 206 -21.03 16.66 17.75
C LEU A 206 -20.83 15.62 18.86
N VAL A 207 -20.09 14.54 18.59
CA VAL A 207 -19.86 13.46 19.55
C VAL A 207 -18.74 13.87 20.51
N PRO A 208 -18.91 13.68 21.84
CA PRO A 208 -17.85 13.91 22.81
C PRO A 208 -16.56 13.17 22.44
N ASN A 209 -15.43 13.88 22.43
CA ASN A 209 -14.18 13.36 21.86
C ASN A 209 -13.70 12.04 22.51
N TRP A 210 -13.92 11.83 23.80
CA TRP A 210 -13.59 10.56 24.45
C TRP A 210 -14.34 9.36 23.86
N ILE A 211 -15.58 9.56 23.39
CA ILE A 211 -16.36 8.53 22.69
C ILE A 211 -15.78 8.31 21.30
N VAL A 212 -15.44 9.38 20.57
CA VAL A 212 -14.77 9.29 19.27
C VAL A 212 -13.47 8.49 19.39
N HIS A 213 -12.67 8.76 20.41
CA HIS A 213 -11.44 8.00 20.67
C HIS A 213 -11.68 6.52 20.96
N LYS A 214 -12.74 6.20 21.72
CA LYS A 214 -13.08 4.83 22.13
C LYS A 214 -13.77 4.01 21.05
N LYS A 215 -14.62 4.63 20.23
CA LYS A 215 -15.50 3.95 19.28
C LYS A 215 -15.04 4.05 17.83
N LEU A 216 -14.25 5.05 17.47
CA LEU A 216 -13.78 5.27 16.10
C LEU A 216 -12.26 5.16 15.98
N LEU A 217 -11.50 5.91 16.79
CA LEU A 217 -10.04 5.90 16.66
C LEU A 217 -9.37 4.64 17.26
N TYR A 218 -9.96 4.02 18.28
CA TYR A 218 -9.47 2.75 18.84
C TYR A 218 -9.46 1.62 17.80
N PRO A 219 -10.55 1.37 17.05
CA PRO A 219 -10.52 0.45 15.90
C PRO A 219 -9.41 0.76 14.91
N PHE A 220 -9.19 2.02 14.54
CA PHE A 220 -8.09 2.38 13.63
C PHE A 220 -6.70 2.08 14.21
N ARG A 221 -6.44 2.36 15.50
CA ARG A 221 -5.17 2.01 16.14
C ARG A 221 -4.94 0.51 16.25
N LYS A 222 -6.01 -0.28 16.40
CA LYS A 222 -5.99 -1.75 16.32
C LYS A 222 -5.67 -2.24 14.90
N GLN A 223 -6.13 -1.54 13.87
CA GLN A 223 -5.81 -1.84 12.48
C GLN A 223 -4.34 -1.51 12.15
N VAL A 224 -3.82 -0.39 12.68
CA VAL A 224 -2.37 -0.06 12.61
C VAL A 224 -1.51 -1.18 13.21
N GLY A 225 -1.84 -1.65 14.42
CA GLY A 225 -1.12 -2.77 15.04
C GLY A 225 -1.23 -4.07 14.22
N GLY A 226 -2.35 -4.25 13.51
CA GLY A 226 -2.54 -5.37 12.59
C GLY A 226 -1.66 -5.33 11.35
N SER A 227 -1.47 -4.14 10.75
CA SER A 227 -0.59 -3.95 9.59
C SER A 227 0.87 -4.21 9.99
N ILE A 228 1.31 -3.63 11.10
CA ILE A 228 2.65 -3.85 11.66
C ILE A 228 2.89 -5.34 11.93
N LEU A 229 1.97 -6.03 12.64
CA LEU A 229 2.10 -7.47 12.90
C LEU A 229 2.09 -8.32 11.62
N SER A 230 1.32 -7.92 10.61
CA SER A 230 1.22 -8.65 9.34
C SER A 230 2.54 -8.66 8.57
N ALA A 231 3.34 -7.59 8.61
CA ALA A 231 4.67 -7.60 8.01
C ALA A 231 5.59 -8.66 8.65
N LYS A 232 5.57 -8.79 9.99
CA LYS A 232 6.31 -9.86 10.69
C LYS A 232 5.85 -11.24 10.23
N LEU A 233 4.54 -11.46 10.19
CA LEU A 233 3.97 -12.75 9.77
C LEU A 233 4.31 -13.07 8.31
N ALA A 234 4.30 -12.08 7.42
CA ALA A 234 4.67 -12.27 6.03
C ALA A 234 6.14 -12.62 5.86
N LEU A 235 7.04 -12.02 6.65
CA LEU A 235 8.45 -12.42 6.65
C LEU A 235 8.62 -13.86 7.15
N GLU A 236 7.89 -14.25 8.20
CA GLU A 236 8.01 -15.57 8.82
C GLU A 236 7.35 -16.69 7.99
N ARG A 237 6.28 -16.37 7.25
CA ARG A 237 5.37 -17.37 6.66
C ARG A 237 5.19 -17.20 5.14
N GLY A 238 5.89 -16.24 4.54
CA GLY A 238 5.84 -15.91 3.12
C GLY A 238 4.70 -14.95 2.71
N TRP A 239 3.61 -14.91 3.48
CA TRP A 239 2.49 -14.00 3.24
C TRP A 239 1.73 -13.68 4.53
N SER A 240 1.02 -12.54 4.54
CA SER A 240 0.05 -12.22 5.59
C SER A 240 -0.98 -11.21 5.09
N ILE A 241 -2.19 -11.26 5.65
CA ILE A 241 -3.26 -10.31 5.38
C ILE A 241 -3.63 -9.59 6.68
N ASN A 242 -3.65 -8.25 6.66
CA ASN A 242 -4.44 -7.50 7.63
C ASN A 242 -5.79 -7.19 7.01
N VAL A 243 -6.87 -7.71 7.59
CA VAL A 243 -8.22 -7.49 7.04
C VAL A 243 -8.61 -6.01 7.11
N GLY A 244 -8.09 -5.25 8.08
CA GLY A 244 -8.50 -3.87 8.37
C GLY A 244 -7.70 -2.73 7.73
N GLY A 245 -6.42 -2.94 7.47
CA GLY A 245 -5.46 -1.87 7.14
C GLY A 245 -5.59 -1.31 5.71
N GLY A 246 -4.52 -0.66 5.25
CA GLY A 246 -4.46 -0.05 3.92
C GLY A 246 -4.94 1.40 3.90
N PHE A 247 -4.62 2.18 4.93
CA PHE A 247 -5.03 3.58 5.07
C PHE A 247 -4.14 4.51 4.23
N HIS A 248 -4.20 4.34 2.92
CA HIS A 248 -3.28 4.92 1.95
C HIS A 248 -3.38 6.45 1.79
N HIS A 249 -4.43 7.11 2.30
CA HIS A 249 -4.59 8.56 2.23
C HIS A 249 -3.98 9.32 3.43
N CYS A 250 -3.64 8.63 4.52
CA CYS A 250 -3.04 9.28 5.68
C CYS A 250 -1.52 9.36 5.54
N SER A 251 -0.96 10.55 5.80
CA SER A 251 0.47 10.80 5.89
C SER A 251 0.90 11.08 7.34
N ALA A 252 2.18 11.36 7.55
CA ALA A 252 2.73 11.74 8.85
C ALA A 252 2.04 12.94 9.51
N GLU A 253 1.55 13.90 8.71
CA GLU A 253 1.03 15.18 9.22
C GLU A 253 -0.47 15.39 8.99
N GLU A 254 -1.11 14.53 8.19
CA GLU A 254 -2.47 14.73 7.74
C GLU A 254 -3.23 13.40 7.56
N GLY A 255 -4.50 13.39 7.96
CA GLY A 255 -5.44 12.34 7.64
C GLY A 255 -6.47 12.83 6.63
N GLY A 256 -7.07 11.93 5.87
CA GLY A 256 -8.05 12.23 4.83
C GLY A 256 -8.59 10.95 4.20
N GLY A 257 -9.65 11.03 3.40
CA GLY A 257 -10.20 9.87 2.69
C GLY A 257 -10.45 8.67 3.62
N PHE A 258 -11.05 8.92 4.79
CA PHE A 258 -11.35 7.88 5.81
C PHE A 258 -10.14 7.33 6.57
N CYS A 259 -8.94 7.83 6.31
CA CYS A 259 -7.69 7.36 6.86
C CYS A 259 -7.19 8.28 7.98
N ALA A 260 -7.26 7.82 9.23
CA ALA A 260 -6.83 8.60 10.40
C ALA A 260 -5.39 8.35 10.84
N TYR A 261 -4.79 7.21 10.47
CA TYR A 261 -3.41 6.87 10.80
C TYR A 261 -2.73 6.25 9.59
N ALA A 262 -1.46 6.57 9.37
CA ALA A 262 -0.65 6.12 8.25
C ALA A 262 -0.11 4.70 8.54
N ASP A 263 -1.00 3.70 8.56
CA ASP A 263 -0.65 2.33 8.94
C ASP A 263 0.37 1.69 7.99
N ILE A 264 0.30 2.00 6.69
CA ILE A 264 1.27 1.58 5.68
C ILE A 264 2.67 2.13 6.02
N SER A 265 2.78 3.44 6.22
CA SER A 265 4.04 4.11 6.57
C SER A 265 4.61 3.60 7.88
N LEU A 266 3.77 3.43 8.91
CA LEU A 266 4.17 2.88 10.20
C LEU A 266 4.68 1.44 10.04
N CYS A 267 3.96 0.61 9.30
CA CYS A 267 4.35 -0.76 9.03
C CYS A 267 5.74 -0.84 8.37
N ILE A 268 6.01 -0.02 7.36
CA ILE A 268 7.28 0.00 6.64
C ILE A 268 8.43 0.47 7.55
N GLN A 269 8.23 1.53 8.35
CA GLN A 269 9.25 2.00 9.28
C GLN A 269 9.59 0.94 10.34
N PHE A 270 8.58 0.23 10.86
CA PHE A 270 8.78 -0.90 11.76
C PHE A 270 9.51 -2.06 11.08
N ALA A 271 9.17 -2.38 9.83
CA ALA A 271 9.82 -3.41 9.04
C ALA A 271 11.31 -3.14 8.81
N PHE A 272 11.68 -1.91 8.46
CA PHE A 272 13.09 -1.54 8.30
C PHE A 272 13.92 -1.79 9.56
N VAL A 273 13.40 -1.45 10.73
CA VAL A 273 14.17 -1.55 11.99
C VAL A 273 14.08 -2.94 12.63
N ARG A 274 12.89 -3.54 12.72
CA ARG A 274 12.65 -4.78 13.48
C ARG A 274 12.82 -6.04 12.63
N LEU A 275 12.61 -5.94 11.33
CA LEU A 275 12.69 -7.07 10.40
C LEU A 275 13.95 -7.02 9.52
N ASN A 276 14.76 -5.96 9.67
CA ASN A 276 15.97 -5.74 8.88
C ASN A 276 15.73 -5.82 7.36
N ILE A 277 14.57 -5.34 6.93
CA ILE A 277 14.24 -5.22 5.50
C ILE A 277 15.04 -4.05 4.93
N SER A 278 15.65 -4.22 3.77
CA SER A 278 16.46 -3.19 3.11
C SER A 278 15.68 -2.35 2.11
N SER A 279 14.57 -2.88 1.60
CA SER A 279 13.77 -2.28 0.54
C SER A 279 12.34 -2.80 0.56
N VAL A 280 11.40 -1.99 0.11
CA VAL A 280 9.96 -2.31 0.06
C VAL A 280 9.41 -1.93 -1.30
N LEU A 281 8.56 -2.81 -1.84
CA LEU A 281 7.71 -2.51 -2.98
C LEU A 281 6.28 -2.34 -2.48
N ILE A 282 5.67 -1.19 -2.78
CA ILE A 282 4.25 -0.95 -2.63
C ILE A 282 3.59 -1.13 -3.99
N ILE A 283 2.55 -1.97 -4.05
CA ILE A 283 1.65 -2.08 -5.19
C ILE A 283 0.28 -1.64 -4.67
N ASP A 284 -0.10 -0.40 -4.98
CA ASP A 284 -1.43 0.13 -4.67
C ASP A 284 -2.35 -0.05 -5.89
N LEU A 285 -3.47 -0.73 -5.66
CA LEU A 285 -4.49 -1.07 -6.65
C LEU A 285 -5.87 -0.52 -6.24
N ASP A 286 -5.92 0.35 -5.22
CA ASP A 286 -7.14 1.06 -4.91
C ASP A 286 -7.53 1.98 -6.08
N ALA A 287 -8.82 2.27 -6.23
CA ALA A 287 -9.28 3.15 -7.30
C ALA A 287 -8.77 4.59 -7.13
N HIS A 288 -8.45 5.00 -5.90
CA HIS A 288 -7.90 6.32 -5.58
C HIS A 288 -6.38 6.27 -5.48
N GLN A 289 -5.74 7.40 -5.79
CA GLN A 289 -4.29 7.58 -5.58
C GLN A 289 -3.94 7.47 -4.09
N GLY A 290 -2.92 6.68 -3.76
CA GLY A 290 -2.38 6.44 -2.42
C GLY A 290 -1.51 7.57 -1.86
N ASN A 291 -1.99 8.81 -1.96
CA ASN A 291 -1.20 10.03 -1.71
C ASN A 291 -0.53 10.13 -0.33
N GLY A 292 -1.05 9.45 0.70
CA GLY A 292 -0.49 9.46 2.05
C GLY A 292 0.92 8.87 2.10
N HIS A 293 1.08 7.64 1.63
CA HIS A 293 2.37 6.95 1.65
C HIS A 293 3.33 7.49 0.57
N GLU A 294 2.82 7.96 -0.56
CA GLU A 294 3.61 8.70 -1.56
C GLU A 294 4.33 9.91 -0.94
N LYS A 295 3.63 10.72 -0.15
CA LYS A 295 4.21 11.87 0.56
C LYS A 295 5.23 11.45 1.61
N ASP A 296 4.92 10.42 2.39
CA ASP A 296 5.78 9.95 3.48
C ASP A 296 7.11 9.37 2.97
N PHE A 297 7.12 8.77 1.79
CA PHE A 297 8.31 8.15 1.18
C PHE A 297 8.89 8.91 -0.01
N ALA A 298 8.43 10.14 -0.25
CA ALA A 298 8.82 11.03 -1.35
C ALA A 298 10.31 11.04 -1.75
N ASN A 299 11.22 10.86 -0.78
CA ASN A 299 12.66 10.87 -1.01
C ASN A 299 13.38 9.66 -0.40
N ASP A 300 12.66 8.57 -0.09
CA ASP A 300 13.25 7.34 0.45
C ASP A 300 13.43 6.29 -0.64
N GLY A 301 14.62 6.26 -1.24
CA GLY A 301 14.94 5.34 -2.34
C GLY A 301 14.92 3.84 -1.97
N ARG A 302 14.63 3.48 -0.72
CA ARG A 302 14.39 2.10 -0.29
C ARG A 302 12.96 1.65 -0.58
N VAL A 303 12.03 2.58 -0.80
CA VAL A 303 10.63 2.28 -1.12
C VAL A 303 10.42 2.54 -2.61
N TYR A 304 9.82 1.57 -3.30
CA TYR A 304 9.36 1.70 -4.68
C TYR A 304 7.84 1.67 -4.69
N ILE A 305 7.21 2.61 -5.38
CA ILE A 305 5.75 2.76 -5.42
C ILE A 305 5.24 2.53 -6.84
N LEU A 306 4.47 1.45 -7.01
CA LEU A 306 3.56 1.29 -8.14
C LEU A 306 2.15 1.64 -7.65
N ASP A 307 1.52 2.63 -8.28
CA ASP A 307 0.13 3.01 -8.01
C ASP A 307 -0.69 3.03 -9.30
N MET A 308 -1.77 2.26 -9.32
CA MET A 308 -2.70 2.11 -10.44
C MET A 308 -4.10 2.56 -10.03
N TYR A 309 -4.42 3.81 -10.35
CA TYR A 309 -5.60 4.53 -9.85
C TYR A 309 -6.32 5.29 -10.95
N ASN A 310 -7.56 5.72 -10.70
CA ASN A 310 -8.30 6.60 -11.60
C ASN A 310 -7.91 8.06 -11.36
N ALA A 311 -7.27 8.70 -12.34
CA ALA A 311 -6.79 10.07 -12.21
C ALA A 311 -7.90 11.14 -12.20
N GLY A 312 -9.14 10.75 -12.54
CA GLY A 312 -10.30 11.62 -12.56
C GLY A 312 -11.06 11.73 -11.23
N ILE A 313 -10.60 11.08 -10.16
CA ILE A 313 -11.26 11.07 -8.85
C ILE A 313 -10.33 11.56 -7.74
N TYR A 314 -10.87 11.72 -6.52
CA TYR A 314 -10.11 12.11 -5.32
C TYR A 314 -8.78 11.31 -5.22
N PRO A 315 -7.64 11.92 -4.83
CA PRO A 315 -7.47 13.20 -4.12
C PRO A 315 -7.06 14.42 -4.96
N PHE A 316 -6.72 14.26 -6.24
CA PHE A 316 -6.10 15.31 -7.06
C PHE A 316 -4.79 15.89 -6.48
N ASP A 317 -4.00 15.07 -5.78
CA ASP A 317 -2.75 15.47 -5.14
C ASP A 317 -1.58 15.38 -6.14
N PHE A 318 -1.47 16.39 -7.00
CA PHE A 318 -0.44 16.45 -8.04
C PHE A 318 1.00 16.49 -7.51
N THR A 319 1.18 16.92 -6.25
CA THR A 319 2.49 16.92 -5.60
C THR A 319 2.87 15.50 -5.21
N ALA A 320 1.98 14.79 -4.52
CA ALA A 320 2.21 13.41 -4.11
C ALA A 320 2.47 12.49 -5.33
N LYS A 321 1.72 12.72 -6.42
CA LYS A 321 1.85 12.00 -7.69
C LYS A 321 3.27 12.04 -8.29
N GLN A 322 4.08 13.05 -7.96
CA GLN A 322 5.47 13.13 -8.43
C GLN A 322 6.38 12.07 -7.80
N TYR A 323 5.97 11.48 -6.67
CA TYR A 323 6.72 10.48 -5.92
C TYR A 323 6.33 9.03 -6.26
N ILE A 324 5.43 8.83 -7.22
CA ILE A 324 5.10 7.50 -7.74
C ILE A 324 6.18 7.10 -8.75
N ASP A 325 6.90 6.02 -8.47
CA ASP A 325 7.92 5.48 -9.38
C ASP A 325 7.30 4.92 -10.66
N GLN A 326 6.19 4.19 -10.53
CA GLN A 326 5.43 3.62 -11.64
C GLN A 326 3.94 3.92 -11.49
N LYS A 327 3.45 4.93 -12.20
CA LYS A 327 2.04 5.33 -12.21
C LYS A 327 1.31 4.74 -13.40
N VAL A 328 0.13 4.17 -13.16
CA VAL A 328 -0.81 3.73 -14.18
C VAL A 328 -2.12 4.47 -13.98
N GLU A 329 -2.40 5.45 -14.83
CA GLU A 329 -3.58 6.31 -14.69
C GLU A 329 -4.75 5.78 -15.52
N LEU A 330 -5.76 5.31 -14.80
CA LEU A 330 -6.99 4.79 -15.37
C LEU A 330 -8.03 5.89 -15.56
N VAL A 331 -9.04 5.57 -16.37
CA VAL A 331 -10.20 6.44 -16.60
C VAL A 331 -11.48 5.80 -16.07
N SER A 332 -12.46 6.64 -15.73
CA SER A 332 -13.78 6.17 -15.32
C SER A 332 -14.42 5.28 -16.40
N GLY A 333 -14.87 4.08 -15.99
CA GLY A 333 -15.50 3.12 -16.89
C GLY A 333 -14.55 2.04 -17.45
N THR A 334 -13.26 2.06 -17.09
CA THR A 334 -12.28 1.00 -17.37
C THR A 334 -12.89 -0.38 -17.06
N LYS A 335 -12.81 -1.30 -18.01
CA LYS A 335 -13.38 -2.65 -17.89
C LYS A 335 -12.38 -3.63 -17.30
N THR A 336 -12.86 -4.79 -16.85
CA THR A 336 -12.01 -5.83 -16.24
C THR A 336 -10.84 -6.25 -17.12
N ASP A 337 -11.08 -6.55 -18.40
CA ASP A 337 -10.02 -7.02 -19.29
C ASP A 337 -8.96 -5.94 -19.52
N GLU A 338 -9.38 -4.70 -19.74
CA GLU A 338 -8.48 -3.54 -19.88
C GLU A 338 -7.70 -3.25 -18.59
N TYR A 339 -8.34 -3.37 -17.43
CA TYR A 339 -7.69 -3.22 -16.13
C TYR A 339 -6.62 -4.29 -15.95
N LEU A 340 -6.96 -5.56 -16.17
CA LEU A 340 -6.02 -6.67 -16.00
C LEU A 340 -4.86 -6.61 -16.99
N GLU A 341 -5.11 -6.23 -18.26
CA GLU A 341 -4.05 -6.01 -19.24
C GLU A 341 -3.08 -4.90 -18.80
N GLN A 342 -3.59 -3.78 -18.30
CA GLN A 342 -2.74 -2.70 -17.79
C GLN A 342 -1.95 -3.12 -16.55
N LEU A 343 -2.57 -3.90 -15.65
CA LEU A 343 -1.90 -4.43 -14.47
C LEU A 343 -0.80 -5.43 -14.85
N ASP A 344 -1.06 -6.36 -15.76
CA ASP A 344 -0.08 -7.35 -16.21
C ASP A 344 1.13 -6.66 -16.85
N ASN A 345 0.91 -5.70 -17.76
CA ASN A 345 1.96 -4.88 -18.35
C ASN A 345 2.79 -4.14 -17.28
N ALA A 346 2.12 -3.60 -16.26
CA ALA A 346 2.78 -2.88 -15.19
C ALA A 346 3.65 -3.81 -14.33
N LEU A 347 3.14 -5.00 -14.00
CA LEU A 347 3.87 -6.01 -13.23
C LEU A 347 5.05 -6.59 -14.01
N GLU A 348 4.92 -6.79 -15.32
CA GLU A 348 6.03 -7.24 -16.18
C GLU A 348 7.18 -6.22 -16.16
N PHE A 349 6.88 -4.94 -16.41
CA PHE A 349 7.88 -3.87 -16.34
C PHE A 349 8.55 -3.79 -14.96
N LEU A 350 7.75 -3.94 -13.90
CA LEU A 350 8.23 -3.93 -12.53
C LEU A 350 9.21 -5.07 -12.26
N LEU A 351 8.89 -6.29 -12.72
CA LEU A 351 9.75 -7.46 -12.58
C LEU A 351 11.09 -7.26 -13.31
N GLU A 352 11.07 -6.73 -14.53
CA GLU A 352 12.30 -6.40 -15.26
C GLU A 352 13.15 -5.36 -14.52
N HIS A 353 12.51 -4.32 -13.97
CA HIS A 353 13.18 -3.26 -13.22
C HIS A 353 13.83 -3.79 -11.93
N ILE A 354 13.10 -4.60 -11.16
CA ILE A 354 13.57 -5.22 -9.92
C ILE A 354 14.74 -6.17 -10.23
N VAL A 355 14.59 -7.07 -11.20
CA VAL A 355 15.67 -7.99 -11.59
C VAL A 355 16.91 -7.21 -11.99
N CYS A 356 16.79 -6.16 -12.79
CA CYS A 356 17.93 -5.31 -13.17
C CYS A 356 18.56 -4.58 -11.97
N ARG A 357 17.77 -4.11 -11.02
CA ARG A 357 18.24 -3.35 -9.86
C ARG A 357 19.01 -4.24 -8.89
N TYR A 358 18.54 -5.46 -8.62
CA TYR A 358 19.21 -6.38 -7.71
C TYR A 358 20.31 -7.21 -8.38
N ALA A 359 20.27 -7.46 -9.70
CA ALA A 359 21.37 -8.10 -10.42
C ALA A 359 22.61 -7.17 -10.55
N LYS A 360 22.44 -5.85 -10.52
CA LYS A 360 23.55 -4.88 -10.59
C LYS A 360 24.29 -4.65 -9.28
N VAL A 361 23.79 -5.17 -8.15
CA VAL A 361 24.46 -5.04 -6.84
C VAL A 361 25.69 -5.98 -6.74
N ASP A 362 25.81 -6.98 -7.62
CA ASP A 362 26.86 -8.01 -7.57
C ASP A 362 28.07 -7.78 -8.51
N PHE A 363 28.21 -6.60 -9.13
CA PHE A 363 29.40 -6.27 -9.93
C PHE A 363 30.01 -4.91 -9.52
N SER A 364 30.64 -4.87 -8.36
CA SER A 364 31.77 -3.96 -8.14
C SER A 364 32.98 -4.81 -7.78
N PRO A 365 34.01 -4.90 -8.64
CA PRO A 365 35.27 -5.54 -8.26
C PRO A 365 35.86 -4.76 -7.08
N SER A 366 36.30 -5.52 -6.08
CA SER A 366 37.02 -5.10 -4.87
C SER A 366 38.25 -4.25 -5.15
#